data_AF-A0A820RUF2-F1
#
_entry.id   AF-A0A820RUF2-F1
#
_cell.length_a   1.000
_cell.length_b   1.000
_cell.length_c   1.000
_cell.angle_alpha   90.00
_cell.angle_beta   90.00
_cell.angle_gamma   90.00
#
_symmetry.space_group_name_H-M   'P 1'
#
loop_
_entity.id
_entity.type
_entity.pdbx_description
1 polymer ?
#
loop_
_entity_poly.entity_id
_entity_poly.type
_entity_poly.pdbx_seq_one_letter_code
_entity_poly.pdbx_strand_id
1 'polypeptide(L)'
;ELVQKFNSHNIETIVIPTEIAKHFIHLEDSWCPHGSVNNIKGPCYFEDNDEWSSWKVRGDPVLHIILRDWADILLIAPLDANTLAKMSSGLCDNLLTNVVRAWDLKNKKPLIVAPAMNTAMFEHPLTRQHLDIITKNFGYIEIPC
;
A
#
# COMPACT_ATOMS: atom_id res chain seq x y z
N GLU A 1 -12.41 3.26 -9.78
CA GLU A 1 -13.15 2.01 -10.04
C GLU A 1 -12.95 0.94 -8.96
N LEU A 2 -11.72 0.50 -8.69
CA LEU A 2 -11.45 -0.58 -7.71
C LEU A 2 -12.07 -0.32 -6.33
N VAL A 3 -11.82 0.86 -5.75
CA VAL A 3 -12.39 1.26 -4.44
C VAL A 3 -13.92 1.26 -4.45
N GLN A 4 -14.54 1.77 -5.51
CA GLN A 4 -16.00 1.78 -5.66
C GLN A 4 -16.56 0.34 -5.72
N LYS A 5 -15.84 -0.58 -6.39
CA LYS A 5 -16.20 -1.99 -6.44
C LYS A 5 -16.05 -2.69 -5.09
N PHE A 6 -15.06 -2.34 -4.28
CA PHE A 6 -14.96 -2.84 -2.90
C PHE A 6 -16.07 -2.30 -2.01
N ASN A 7 -16.36 -1.00 -2.10
CA ASN A 7 -17.45 -0.38 -1.36
C ASN A 7 -18.81 -1.02 -1.70
N SER A 8 -19.07 -1.38 -2.97
CA SER A 8 -20.32 -2.05 -3.35
C SER A 8 -20.47 -3.48 -2.78
N HIS A 9 -19.37 -4.07 -2.31
CA HIS A 9 -19.35 -5.36 -1.62
C HIS A 9 -19.21 -5.20 -0.09
N ASN A 10 -19.48 -4.01 0.45
CA ASN A 10 -19.34 -3.68 1.88
C ASN A 10 -17.94 -3.92 2.45
N ILE A 11 -16.90 -3.72 1.63
CA ILE A 11 -15.51 -3.77 2.06
C ILE A 11 -15.04 -2.34 2.32
N GLU A 12 -14.74 -2.02 3.59
CA GLU A 12 -14.12 -0.74 3.93
C GLU A 12 -12.70 -0.68 3.37
N THR A 13 -12.34 0.46 2.76
CA THR A 13 -11.08 0.62 2.05
C THR A 13 -10.35 1.87 2.52
N ILE A 14 -9.04 1.77 2.74
CA ILE A 14 -8.15 2.91 2.89
C ILE A 14 -7.15 2.89 1.74
N VAL A 15 -6.98 4.03 1.08
CA VAL A 15 -6.06 4.18 -0.07
C VAL A 15 -4.78 4.87 0.40
N ILE A 16 -3.63 4.33 0.02
CA ILE A 16 -2.32 4.93 0.30
C ILE A 16 -1.63 5.18 -1.05
N PRO A 17 -1.86 6.33 -1.70
CA PRO A 17 -1.17 6.65 -2.93
C PRO A 17 0.29 7.04 -2.65
N THR A 18 1.19 6.63 -3.54
CA THR A 18 2.52 7.24 -3.59
C THR A 18 2.43 8.60 -4.27
N GLU A 19 3.41 9.48 -4.02
CA GLU A 19 3.47 10.79 -4.70
C GLU A 19 3.36 10.68 -6.22
N ILE A 20 3.99 9.67 -6.82
CA ILE A 20 3.95 9.46 -8.27
C ILE A 20 2.58 8.93 -8.73
N ALA A 21 1.90 8.11 -7.92
CA ALA A 21 0.57 7.59 -8.26
C ALA A 21 -0.47 8.72 -8.41
N LYS A 22 -0.33 9.82 -7.66
CA LYS A 22 -1.22 10.99 -7.74
C LYS A 22 -1.22 11.68 -9.11
N HIS A 23 -0.25 11.41 -9.99
CA HIS A 23 -0.31 11.85 -11.39
C HIS A 23 -1.34 11.09 -12.24
N PHE A 24 -1.80 9.92 -11.79
CA PHE A 24 -2.69 9.03 -12.54
C PHE A 24 -4.05 8.84 -11.87
N ILE A 25 -4.13 9.07 -10.56
CA ILE A 25 -5.38 8.97 -9.80
C ILE A 25 -5.88 10.35 -9.40
N HIS A 26 -7.18 10.54 -9.51
CA HIS A 26 -7.87 11.71 -8.98
C HIS A 26 -8.73 11.27 -7.80
N LEU A 27 -8.27 11.58 -6.59
CA LEU A 27 -9.00 11.33 -5.36
C LEU A 27 -9.97 12.49 -5.14
N GLU A 28 -11.26 12.17 -5.02
CA GLU A 28 -12.30 13.18 -4.80
C GLU A 28 -12.96 12.95 -3.44
N ASP A 29 -13.24 14.05 -2.74
CA ASP A 29 -13.94 14.03 -1.45
C ASP A 29 -15.33 13.37 -1.51
N SER A 30 -15.93 13.30 -2.70
CA SER A 30 -17.24 12.69 -2.94
C SER A 30 -17.26 11.18 -2.69
N TRP A 31 -16.15 10.47 -2.90
CA TRP A 31 -16.09 9.00 -2.81
C TRP A 31 -14.89 8.46 -2.04
N CYS A 32 -13.82 9.24 -1.87
CA CYS A 32 -12.65 8.90 -1.08
C CYS A 32 -12.07 10.19 -0.48
N PRO A 33 -12.68 10.71 0.61
CA PRO A 33 -12.16 11.89 1.30
C PRO A 33 -10.82 11.63 1.97
N HIS A 34 -10.13 12.71 2.30
CA HIS A 34 -8.91 12.66 3.09
C HIS A 34 -9.18 12.07 4.48
N GLY A 35 -8.36 11.12 4.91
CA GLY A 35 -8.51 10.40 6.17
C GLY A 35 -8.18 11.28 7.38
N SER A 36 -8.70 10.88 8.56
CA SER A 36 -8.37 11.48 9.85
C SER A 36 -7.76 10.45 10.77
N VAL A 37 -6.54 10.70 11.26
CA VAL A 37 -5.80 9.78 12.15
C VAL A 37 -6.55 9.52 13.45
N ASN A 38 -7.40 10.44 13.90
CA ASN A 38 -8.19 10.31 15.12
C ASN A 38 -9.47 9.46 14.93
N ASN A 39 -9.90 9.23 13.68
CA ASN A 39 -11.10 8.47 13.36
C ASN A 39 -10.94 7.75 12.02
N ILE A 40 -10.20 6.64 12.05
CA ILE A 40 -9.94 5.81 10.88
C ILE A 40 -11.23 5.13 10.42
N LYS A 41 -11.78 5.57 9.28
CA LYS A 41 -12.97 4.99 8.66
C LYS A 41 -12.90 5.09 7.14
N GLY A 42 -13.13 3.97 6.44
CA GLY A 42 -13.17 3.92 4.98
C GLY A 42 -14.54 4.30 4.39
N PRO A 43 -14.62 4.67 3.10
CA PRO A 43 -13.50 4.92 2.19
C PRO A 43 -12.77 6.24 2.53
N CYS A 44 -11.43 6.20 2.60
CA CYS A 44 -10.61 7.41 2.71
C CYS A 44 -9.19 7.17 2.18
N TYR A 45 -8.38 8.22 2.08
CA TYR A 45 -6.95 8.12 1.73
C TYR A 45 -6.02 8.80 2.73
N PHE A 46 -4.76 8.37 2.77
CA PHE A 46 -3.68 9.01 3.52
C PHE A 46 -2.42 9.14 2.65
N GLU A 47 -1.71 10.26 2.80
CA GLU A 47 -0.48 10.58 2.08
C GLU A 47 0.75 10.56 3.00
N ASP A 48 1.94 10.64 2.41
CA ASP A 48 3.21 10.65 3.14
C ASP A 48 3.29 11.76 4.20
N ASN A 49 2.70 12.92 3.92
CA ASN A 49 2.69 14.05 4.86
C ASN A 49 1.83 13.80 6.12
N ASP A 50 0.87 12.88 6.06
CA ASP A 50 -0.03 12.60 7.19
C ASP A 50 0.66 11.85 8.32
N GLU A 51 1.71 11.11 7.98
CA GLU A 51 2.54 10.42 8.95
C GLU A 51 3.23 11.41 9.89
N TRP A 52 3.72 12.53 9.34
CA TRP A 52 4.48 13.53 10.09
C TRP A 52 3.59 14.65 10.65
N SER A 53 2.41 14.89 10.08
CA SER A 53 1.47 15.88 10.63
C SER A 53 0.83 15.41 11.94
N SER A 54 0.68 14.09 12.10
CA SER A 54 0.07 13.45 13.27
C SER A 54 1.05 13.17 14.41
N TRP A 55 2.35 13.02 14.12
CA TRP A 55 3.38 12.71 15.11
C TRP A 55 4.22 13.94 15.47
N LYS A 56 4.08 14.47 16.70
CA LYS A 56 4.81 15.67 17.17
C LYS A 56 5.70 15.36 18.37
N VAL A 57 5.26 14.47 19.25
CA VAL A 57 5.97 14.06 20.45
C VAL A 57 5.97 12.54 20.61
N ARG A 58 6.95 12.02 21.36
CA ARG A 58 6.97 10.59 21.70
C ARG A 58 5.70 10.22 22.47
N GLY A 59 5.03 9.17 22.00
CA GLY A 59 3.74 8.73 22.52
C GLY A 59 2.58 9.02 21.56
N ASP A 60 2.77 9.93 20.60
CA ASP A 60 1.79 10.16 19.54
C ASP A 60 1.64 8.91 18.65
N PRO A 61 0.45 8.72 18.06
CA PRO A 61 0.19 7.63 17.14
C PRO A 61 1.13 7.66 15.93
N VAL A 62 1.59 6.49 15.50
CA VAL A 62 2.40 6.33 14.29
C VAL A 62 1.50 5.81 13.17
N LEU A 63 1.27 6.63 12.14
CA LEU A 63 0.23 6.37 11.14
C LEU A 63 0.40 5.00 10.44
N HIS A 64 1.59 4.67 9.94
CA HIS A 64 1.78 3.40 9.24
C HIS A 64 1.52 2.17 10.13
N ILE A 65 1.75 2.29 11.45
CA ILE A 65 1.42 1.23 12.42
C ILE A 65 -0.08 1.12 12.59
N ILE A 66 -0.79 2.24 12.73
CA ILE A 66 -2.27 2.26 12.81
C ILE A 66 -2.88 1.60 11.57
N LEU A 67 -2.41 1.97 10.37
CA LEU A 67 -2.94 1.42 9.12
C LEU A 67 -2.69 -0.09 9.02
N ARG A 68 -1.51 -0.57 9.46
CA ARG A 68 -1.19 -2.00 9.53
C ARG A 68 -2.02 -2.74 10.57
N ASP A 69 -2.35 -2.13 11.71
CA ASP A 69 -3.24 -2.71 12.71
C ASP A 69 -4.69 -2.78 12.20
N TRP A 70 -5.18 -1.71 11.57
CA TRP A 70 -6.54 -1.59 11.02
C TRP A 70 -6.82 -2.58 9.89
N ALA A 71 -5.87 -2.76 8.96
CA ALA A 71 -6.11 -3.55 7.76
C ALA A 71 -6.13 -5.07 8.04
N ASP A 72 -7.17 -5.76 7.57
CA ASP A 72 -7.20 -7.23 7.49
C ASP A 72 -6.39 -7.77 6.31
N ILE A 73 -6.35 -7.02 5.21
CA ILE A 73 -5.69 -7.35 3.95
C ILE A 73 -4.97 -6.10 3.43
N LEU A 74 -3.77 -6.25 2.88
CA LEU A 74 -3.11 -5.21 2.10
C LEU A 74 -3.10 -5.61 0.62
N LEU A 75 -3.67 -4.76 -0.24
CA LEU A 75 -3.65 -4.92 -1.70
C LEU A 75 -2.87 -3.77 -2.33
N ILE A 76 -1.85 -4.09 -3.11
CA ILE A 76 -1.09 -3.12 -3.92
C ILE A 76 -1.45 -3.32 -5.40
N ALA A 77 -2.27 -2.43 -5.93
CA ALA A 77 -2.75 -2.47 -7.31
C ALA A 77 -2.92 -1.05 -7.88
N PRO A 78 -2.05 -0.61 -8.82
CA PRO A 78 -0.90 -1.35 -9.37
C PRO A 78 0.32 -1.40 -8.44
N LEU A 79 1.15 -2.44 -8.59
CA LEU A 79 2.53 -2.47 -8.09
C LEU A 79 3.50 -2.13 -9.24
N ASP A 80 4.09 -0.94 -9.21
CA ASP A 80 5.12 -0.54 -10.19
C ASP A 80 6.48 -1.21 -9.92
N ALA A 81 7.38 -1.17 -10.90
CA ALA A 81 8.71 -1.80 -10.77
C ALA A 81 9.56 -1.16 -9.66
N ASN A 82 9.36 0.13 -9.39
CA ASN A 82 10.12 0.89 -8.41
C ASN A 82 9.77 0.44 -6.98
N THR A 83 8.48 0.40 -6.67
CA THR A 83 7.95 -0.07 -5.38
C THR A 83 8.26 -1.55 -5.20
N LEU A 84 8.17 -2.37 -6.25
CA LEU A 84 8.62 -3.77 -6.23
C LEU A 84 10.10 -3.90 -5.81
N ALA A 85 10.98 -3.08 -6.40
CA ALA A 85 12.41 -3.07 -6.05
C ALA A 85 12.64 -2.61 -4.60
N LYS A 86 11.91 -1.58 -4.15
CA LYS A 86 11.96 -1.09 -2.76
C LYS A 86 11.53 -2.18 -1.77
N MET A 87 10.39 -2.81 -2.02
CA MET A 87 9.83 -3.85 -1.15
C MET A 87 10.74 -5.07 -1.06
N SER A 88 11.27 -5.55 -2.20
CA SER A 88 12.20 -6.69 -2.22
C SER A 88 13.53 -6.39 -1.52
N SER A 89 13.98 -5.14 -1.52
CA SER A 89 15.20 -4.69 -0.84
C SER A 89 14.97 -4.23 0.61
N GLY A 90 13.71 -4.21 1.08
CA GLY A 90 13.36 -3.78 2.43
C GLY A 90 13.47 -2.27 2.68
N LEU A 91 13.40 -1.45 1.63
CA LEU A 91 13.35 0.02 1.73
C LEU A 91 11.97 0.47 2.22
N CYS A 92 11.96 1.48 3.10
CA CYS A 92 10.77 2.05 3.72
C CYS A 92 10.93 3.58 3.80
N ASP A 93 10.66 4.26 2.69
CA ASP A 93 10.95 5.69 2.50
C ASP A 93 9.70 6.54 2.19
N ASN A 94 8.53 5.91 2.21
CA ASN A 94 7.21 6.54 2.07
C ASN A 94 6.15 5.76 2.85
N LEU A 95 4.95 6.32 3.02
CA LEU A 95 3.90 5.74 3.85
C LEU A 95 3.54 4.31 3.43
N LEU A 96 3.42 4.07 2.11
CA LEU A 96 3.12 2.74 1.57
C LEU A 96 4.20 1.72 1.96
N THR A 97 5.47 2.03 1.72
CA THR A 97 6.59 1.12 2.00
C THR A 97 6.84 0.95 3.50
N ASN A 98 6.53 1.96 4.32
CA ASN A 98 6.51 1.86 5.78
C ASN A 98 5.46 0.84 6.25
N VAL A 99 4.23 0.91 5.73
CA VAL A 99 3.16 -0.08 6.04
C VAL A 99 3.58 -1.48 5.60
N VAL A 100 4.12 -1.64 4.39
CA VAL A 100 4.59 -2.95 3.90
C VAL A 100 5.69 -3.51 4.79
N ARG A 101 6.66 -2.69 5.20
CA ARG A 101 7.81 -3.16 6.00
C ARG A 101 7.40 -3.58 7.41
N ALA A 102 6.37 -2.94 7.95
CA ALA A 102 5.77 -3.23 9.25
C ALA A 102 4.65 -4.31 9.18
N TRP A 103 4.38 -4.87 7.99
CA TRP A 103 3.26 -5.78 7.78
C TRP A 103 3.34 -7.04 8.66
N ASP A 104 2.17 -7.49 9.15
CA ASP A 104 2.09 -8.57 10.15
C ASP A 104 2.12 -9.96 9.50
N LEU A 105 3.33 -10.41 9.20
CA LEU A 105 3.57 -11.76 8.66
C LEU A 105 3.37 -12.86 9.70
N LYS A 106 3.50 -12.54 11.01
CA LYS A 106 3.36 -13.52 12.10
C LYS A 106 1.92 -14.01 12.21
N ASN A 107 0.96 -13.09 12.13
CA ASN A 107 -0.46 -13.41 12.13
C ASN A 107 -1.00 -13.74 10.73
N LYS A 108 -0.11 -13.88 9.73
CA LYS A 108 -0.42 -14.24 8.34
C LYS A 108 -1.47 -13.32 7.71
N LYS A 109 -1.44 -12.02 8.02
CA LYS A 109 -2.28 -11.06 7.30
C LYS A 109 -1.89 -11.07 5.82
N PRO A 110 -2.82 -11.32 4.88
CA PRO A 110 -2.48 -11.44 3.47
C PRO A 110 -2.03 -10.10 2.88
N LEU A 111 -0.92 -10.14 2.14
CA LEU A 111 -0.45 -9.05 1.30
C LEU A 111 -0.51 -9.51 -0.15
N ILE A 112 -1.33 -8.84 -0.95
CA ILE A 112 -1.61 -9.16 -2.34
C ILE A 112 -1.01 -8.06 -3.22
N VAL A 113 -0.35 -8.45 -4.31
CA VAL A 113 0.28 -7.53 -5.25
C VAL A 113 -0.20 -7.80 -6.68
N ALA A 114 -0.45 -6.74 -7.44
CA ALA A 114 -0.78 -6.80 -8.86
C ALA A 114 0.27 -6.00 -9.66
N PRO A 115 1.37 -6.63 -10.11
CA PRO A 115 2.44 -5.95 -10.83
C PRO A 115 1.94 -5.32 -12.15
N ALA A 116 2.14 -4.02 -12.34
CA ALA A 116 1.77 -3.35 -13.59
C ALA A 116 2.88 -2.39 -14.03
N MET A 117 3.49 -2.69 -15.17
CA MET A 117 4.60 -1.94 -15.75
C MET A 117 4.71 -2.21 -17.25
N ASN A 118 5.51 -1.41 -17.94
CA ASN A 118 5.80 -1.64 -19.36
C ASN A 118 6.43 -3.04 -19.58
N THR A 119 6.17 -3.67 -20.73
CA THR A 119 6.71 -4.99 -21.09
C THR A 119 8.22 -5.11 -20.92
N ALA A 120 8.99 -4.10 -21.36
CA ALA A 120 10.45 -4.12 -21.23
C ALA A 120 10.91 -4.06 -19.75
N MET A 121 10.14 -3.39 -18.89
CA MET A 121 10.40 -3.40 -17.45
C MET A 121 10.03 -4.76 -16.84
N PHE A 122 8.94 -5.37 -17.31
CA PHE A 122 8.50 -6.67 -16.80
C PHE A 122 9.46 -7.81 -17.17
N GLU A 123 9.95 -7.81 -18.42
CA GLU A 123 10.93 -8.77 -18.94
C GLU A 123 12.33 -8.56 -18.35
N HIS A 124 12.59 -7.44 -17.67
CA HIS A 124 13.88 -7.18 -17.05
C HIS A 124 14.21 -8.23 -15.98
N PRO A 125 15.42 -8.82 -15.95
CA PRO A 125 15.77 -9.91 -15.03
C PRO A 125 15.54 -9.58 -13.55
N LEU A 126 15.77 -8.32 -13.15
CA LEU A 126 15.52 -7.87 -11.78
C LEU A 126 14.05 -7.97 -11.38
N THR A 127 13.10 -7.74 -12.30
CA THR A 127 11.68 -7.84 -11.99
C THR A 127 11.34 -9.25 -11.55
N ARG A 128 11.81 -10.27 -12.28
CA ARG A 128 11.59 -11.66 -11.87
C ARG A 128 12.26 -12.01 -10.54
N GLN A 129 13.48 -11.52 -10.31
CA GLN A 129 14.17 -11.73 -9.04
C GLN A 129 13.43 -11.07 -7.86
N HIS A 130 12.96 -9.84 -8.01
CA HIS A 130 12.21 -9.14 -6.98
C HIS A 130 10.86 -9.80 -6.71
N LEU A 131 10.13 -10.24 -7.75
CA LEU A 131 8.88 -11.00 -7.60
C LEU A 131 9.12 -12.30 -6.84
N ASP A 132 10.17 -13.05 -7.20
CA ASP A 132 10.53 -14.28 -6.50
C ASP A 132 10.87 -14.02 -5.03
N ILE A 133 11.55 -12.92 -4.69
CA ILE A 133 11.82 -12.55 -3.29
C ILE A 133 10.51 -12.33 -2.53
N ILE A 134 9.62 -11.48 -3.04
CA ILE A 134 8.42 -11.13 -2.28
C ILE A 134 7.42 -12.29 -2.20
N THR A 135 7.35 -13.15 -3.23
CA THR A 135 6.43 -14.29 -3.24
C THR A 135 6.99 -15.49 -2.49
N LYS A 136 8.22 -15.92 -2.78
CA LYS A 136 8.79 -17.16 -2.19
C LYS A 136 9.37 -16.93 -0.80
N ASN A 137 10.01 -15.78 -0.56
CA ASN A 137 10.65 -15.53 0.73
C ASN A 137 9.68 -14.87 1.71
N PHE A 138 8.89 -13.88 1.28
CA PHE A 138 7.98 -13.15 2.16
C PHE A 138 6.55 -13.70 2.17
N GLY A 139 6.18 -14.53 1.19
CA GLY A 139 4.87 -15.16 1.12
C GLY A 139 3.77 -14.24 0.59
N TYR A 140 4.12 -13.16 -0.12
CA TYR A 140 3.13 -12.26 -0.72
C TYR A 140 2.43 -12.95 -1.89
N ILE A 141 1.15 -12.63 -2.09
CA ILE A 141 0.29 -13.26 -3.09
C ILE A 141 0.33 -12.40 -4.36
N GLU A 142 0.91 -12.93 -5.43
CA GLU A 142 0.92 -12.28 -6.75
C GLU A 142 -0.38 -12.56 -7.50
N ILE A 143 -1.01 -11.49 -8.01
CA ILE A 143 -2.05 -11.59 -9.05
C ILE A 143 -1.33 -11.48 -10.41
N PRO A 144 -1.28 -12.56 -11.20
CA PRO A 144 -0.64 -12.52 -12.51
C PRO A 144 -1.41 -11.58 -13.45
N CYS A 145 -0.66 -10.84 -14.26
CA CYS A 145 -1.16 -9.83 -15.21
C CYS A 145 -0.86 -10.27 -16.65
#